data_AF-A0A2S4L5Y2-F1
#
_entry.id   AF-A0A2S4L5Y2-F1
#
_cell.length_a   1.000
_cell.length_b   1.000
_cell.length_c   1.000
_cell.angle_alpha   90.00
_cell.angle_beta   90.00
_cell.angle_gamma   90.00
#
_symmetry.space_group_name_H-M   'P 1'
#
loop_
_entity.id
_entity.type
_entity.pdbx_description
1 polymer ?
#
loop_
_entity_poly.entity_id
_entity_poly.type
_entity_poly.pdbx_seq_one_letter_code
_entity_poly.pdbx_strand_id
1 'polypeptide(L)'
;MPPMLILDGGLGTALEQRYNVAFSPATPLWSAHLLLSDPDTLLACQADFGRGVPVDVLLTATYQVSVAGFARTRTAAFPDGIDAARIPGY
;
A
#
# COMPACT_ATOMS: atom_id res chain seq x y z
N MET A 1 3.37 -18.62 29.62
CA MET A 1 4.01 -18.14 28.37
C MET A 1 3.02 -17.25 27.66
N PRO A 2 3.40 -16.04 27.19
CA PRO A 2 2.53 -15.26 26.32
C PRO A 2 2.31 -15.99 24.98
N PRO A 3 1.19 -15.74 24.29
CA PRO A 3 0.93 -16.34 22.98
C PRO A 3 1.92 -15.82 21.92
N MET A 4 2.27 -16.67 20.96
CA MET A 4 2.98 -16.24 19.75
C MET A 4 1.96 -15.64 18.78
N LEU A 5 2.28 -14.46 18.22
CA LEU A 5 1.47 -13.80 17.21
C LEU A 5 2.11 -13.97 15.83
N ILE A 6 1.30 -14.17 14.81
CA ILE A 6 1.72 -14.37 13.42
C ILE A 6 1.47 -13.08 12.63
N LEU A 7 2.51 -12.56 11.97
CA LEU A 7 2.40 -11.44 11.04
C LEU A 7 1.93 -11.91 9.65
N ASP A 8 1.40 -10.99 8.87
CA ASP A 8 1.11 -11.19 7.46
C ASP A 8 2.37 -11.34 6.57
N GLY A 9 2.15 -11.48 5.26
CA GLY A 9 3.19 -11.70 4.27
C GLY A 9 3.50 -10.49 3.39
N GLY A 10 4.20 -10.72 2.29
CA GLY A 10 4.58 -9.67 1.35
C GLY A 10 3.41 -9.11 0.56
N LEU A 11 2.85 -7.97 0.99
CA LEU A 11 1.74 -7.27 0.34
C LEU A 11 2.01 -6.94 -1.14
N GLY A 12 3.18 -6.38 -1.46
CA GLY A 12 3.54 -6.03 -2.84
C GLY A 12 3.52 -7.23 -3.78
N THR A 13 4.12 -8.35 -3.35
CA THR A 13 4.14 -9.60 -4.11
C THR A 13 2.73 -10.18 -4.28
N ALA A 14 1.89 -10.11 -3.24
CA ALA A 14 0.51 -10.57 -3.34
C ALA A 14 -0.31 -9.73 -4.35
N LEU A 15 -0.13 -8.41 -4.35
CA LEU A 15 -0.75 -7.50 -5.32
C LEU A 15 -0.32 -7.84 -6.76
N GLU A 16 0.97 -8.09 -7.00
CA GLU A 16 1.47 -8.47 -8.32
C GLU A 16 0.92 -9.82 -8.79
N GLN A 17 0.99 -10.85 -7.93
CA GLN A 17 0.69 -12.23 -8.33
C GLN A 17 -0.80 -12.58 -8.37
N ARG A 18 -1.63 -11.91 -7.56
CA ARG A 18 -3.05 -12.28 -7.38
C ARG A 18 -4.01 -11.21 -7.87
N TYR A 19 -3.59 -9.95 -7.90
CA TYR A 19 -4.42 -8.80 -8.26
C TYR A 19 -3.96 -8.12 -9.56
N ASN A 20 -2.95 -8.69 -10.25
CA ASN A 20 -2.42 -8.17 -11.52
C ASN A 20 -1.98 -6.70 -11.45
N VAL A 21 -1.50 -6.27 -10.28
CA VAL A 21 -0.97 -4.93 -10.10
C VAL A 21 0.48 -4.90 -10.59
N ALA A 22 0.84 -3.87 -11.36
CA ALA A 22 2.22 -3.65 -11.76
C ALA A 22 2.77 -2.39 -11.07
N PHE A 23 3.85 -2.56 -10.33
CA PHE A 23 4.60 -1.43 -9.78
C PHE A 23 5.81 -1.12 -10.66
N SER A 24 6.16 0.16 -10.73
CA SER A 24 7.30 0.61 -11.52
C SER A 24 7.96 1.82 -10.85
N PRO A 25 9.10 2.33 -11.37
CA PRO A 25 9.65 3.59 -10.90
C PRO A 25 8.68 4.78 -10.99
N ALA A 26 7.62 4.70 -11.80
CA ALA A 26 6.55 5.70 -11.87
C ALA A 26 5.58 5.65 -10.67
N THR A 27 5.63 4.59 -9.86
CA THR A 27 4.84 4.43 -8.62
C THR A 27 5.76 4.47 -7.39
N PRO A 28 6.29 5.65 -7.00
CA PRO A 28 7.29 5.77 -5.92
C PRO A 28 6.73 5.52 -4.51
N LEU A 29 5.42 5.29 -4.39
CA LEU A 29 4.73 4.85 -3.18
C LEU A 29 4.54 3.32 -3.14
N TRP A 30 4.94 2.59 -4.19
CA TRP A 30 4.75 1.16 -4.36
C TRP A 30 3.30 0.72 -4.09
N SER A 31 3.09 -0.27 -3.23
CA SER A 31 1.75 -0.74 -2.82
C SER A 31 0.86 0.37 -2.28
N ALA A 32 1.43 1.40 -1.66
CA ALA A 32 0.67 2.55 -1.17
C ALA A 32 0.15 3.44 -2.30
N HIS A 33 0.63 3.27 -3.54
CA HIS A 33 0.08 3.97 -4.71
C HIS A 33 -1.41 3.64 -4.91
N LEU A 34 -1.85 2.44 -4.52
CA LEU A 34 -3.25 2.06 -4.60
C LEU A 34 -4.17 2.87 -3.68
N LEU A 35 -3.65 3.51 -2.63
CA LEU A 35 -4.44 4.48 -1.84
C LEU A 35 -4.97 5.64 -2.70
N LEU A 36 -4.31 5.93 -3.83
CA LEU A 36 -4.67 6.99 -4.77
C LEU A 36 -5.40 6.44 -6.00
N SER A 37 -4.96 5.28 -6.51
CA SER A 37 -5.43 4.76 -7.79
C SER A 37 -6.57 3.75 -7.68
N ASP A 38 -6.54 2.86 -6.68
CA ASP A 38 -7.50 1.77 -6.51
C ASP A 38 -7.52 1.24 -5.06
N PRO A 39 -8.16 1.97 -4.12
CA PRO A 39 -8.19 1.58 -2.71
C PRO A 39 -8.92 0.25 -2.47
N ASP A 40 -9.88 -0.11 -3.33
CA ASP A 40 -10.68 -1.32 -3.20
C ASP A 40 -9.82 -2.57 -3.45
N THR A 41 -8.97 -2.54 -4.48
CA THR A 41 -8.00 -3.62 -4.74
C THR A 41 -7.00 -3.78 -3.59
N LEU A 42 -6.51 -2.67 -3.02
CA LEU A 42 -5.63 -2.72 -1.85
C LEU A 42 -6.32 -3.36 -0.64
N LEU A 43 -7.56 -2.96 -0.36
CA LEU A 43 -8.35 -3.50 0.74
C LEU A 43 -8.63 -4.99 0.54
N ALA A 44 -9.00 -5.41 -0.67
CA ALA A 44 -9.24 -6.81 -0.98
C ALA A 44 -7.98 -7.66 -0.72
N CYS A 45 -6.82 -7.20 -1.20
CA CYS A 45 -5.56 -7.90 -1.01
C CYS A 45 -5.15 -8.00 0.48
N GLN A 46 -5.30 -6.93 1.25
CA GLN A 46 -5.04 -6.97 2.70
C GLN A 46 -6.05 -7.86 3.43
N ALA A 47 -7.33 -7.85 3.02
CA ALA A 47 -8.37 -8.69 3.63
C ALA A 47 -8.13 -10.19 3.40
N ASP A 48 -7.52 -10.58 2.28
CA ASP A 48 -7.15 -11.98 2.02
C ASP A 48 -6.15 -12.51 3.05
N PHE A 49 -5.24 -11.67 3.55
CA PHE A 49 -4.36 -12.06 4.66
C PHE A 49 -5.16 -12.33 5.93
N GLY A 50 -6.17 -11.51 6.23
CA GLY A 50 -7.01 -11.69 7.43
C GLY A 50 -8.03 -12.82 7.34
N ARG A 51 -8.44 -13.24 6.13
CA ARG A 51 -9.50 -14.25 5.92
C ARG A 51 -8.96 -15.62 5.51
N GLY A 52 -7.86 -15.66 4.75
CA GLY A 52 -7.35 -16.87 4.11
C GLY A 52 -6.16 -17.53 4.81
N VAL A 53 -5.57 -16.88 5.81
CA VAL A 53 -4.36 -17.33 6.52
C VAL A 53 -4.47 -16.98 8.01
N PRO A 54 -3.87 -17.80 8.90
CA PRO A 54 -3.95 -17.57 10.34
C PRO A 54 -2.94 -16.49 10.76
N VAL A 55 -3.24 -15.23 10.45
CA VAL A 55 -2.45 -14.06 10.87
C VAL A 55 -3.17 -13.33 11.99
N ASP A 56 -2.42 -12.87 12.97
CA ASP A 56 -2.92 -12.09 14.11
C ASP A 56 -2.72 -10.58 13.90
N VAL A 57 -1.76 -10.20 13.05
CA VAL A 57 -1.34 -8.82 12.84
C VAL A 57 -1.16 -8.56 11.35
N LEU A 58 -1.79 -7.48 10.88
CA LEU A 58 -1.60 -6.96 9.53
C LEU A 58 -0.66 -5.75 9.56
N LEU A 59 0.22 -5.66 8.57
CA LEU A 59 1.04 -4.49 8.34
C LEU A 59 0.29 -3.49 7.44
N THR A 60 0.38 -2.20 7.77
CA THR A 60 -0.17 -1.14 6.92
C THR A 60 0.64 -1.00 5.63
N ALA A 61 -0.01 -0.61 4.54
CA ALA A 61 0.65 -0.32 3.25
C ALA A 61 1.42 1.02 3.30
N THR A 62 2.35 1.17 4.24
CA THR A 62 3.01 2.45 4.54
C THR A 62 4.54 2.41 4.45
N TYR A 63 5.13 1.29 4.02
CA TYR A 63 6.59 1.16 3.95
C TYR A 63 7.28 2.26 3.13
N GLN A 64 6.68 2.70 2.02
CA GLN A 64 7.18 3.82 1.20
C GLN A 64 6.41 5.13 1.37
N VAL A 65 5.46 5.20 2.31
CA VAL A 65 4.69 6.42 2.56
C VAL A 65 5.58 7.48 3.20
N SER A 66 5.75 8.59 2.50
CA SER A 66 6.52 9.76 2.96
C SER A 66 6.12 10.99 2.16
N VAL A 67 6.31 12.19 2.73
CA VAL A 67 6.10 13.47 2.01
C VAL A 67 6.90 13.49 0.70
N ALA A 68 8.15 13.05 0.74
CA ALA A 68 8.98 12.96 -0.46
C ALA A 68 8.47 11.93 -1.48
N GLY A 69 7.87 10.82 -1.04
CA GLY A 69 7.22 9.83 -1.91
C GLY A 69 5.98 10.39 -2.61
N PHE A 70 5.13 11.11 -1.87
CA PHE A 70 3.97 11.82 -2.41
C PHE A 70 4.39 12.91 -3.40
N ALA A 71 5.40 13.72 -3.09
CA ALA A 71 5.92 14.76 -3.99
C ALA A 71 6.47 14.19 -5.31
N ARG A 72 6.90 12.92 -5.35
CA ARG A 72 7.34 12.24 -6.58
C ARG A 72 6.20 11.51 -7.31
N THR A 73 5.05 11.34 -6.67
CA THR A 73 3.92 10.60 -7.24
C THR A 73 3.12 11.50 -8.16
N ARG A 74 3.21 11.26 -9.46
CA ARG A 74 2.48 12.00 -10.48
C ARG A 74 1.23 11.23 -10.90
N THR A 75 0.10 11.90 -10.95
CA THR A 75 -1.17 11.35 -11.45
C THR A 75 -1.84 12.37 -12.37
N ALA A 76 -2.95 12.01 -13.01
CA ALA A 76 -3.73 12.96 -13.81
C ALA A 76 -4.23 14.17 -12.99
N ALA A 77 -4.53 13.97 -11.70
CA ALA A 77 -4.93 15.04 -10.79
C ALA A 77 -3.75 15.82 -10.20
N PHE A 78 -2.55 15.21 -10.18
CA PHE A 78 -1.34 15.76 -9.58
C PHE A 78 -0.16 15.60 -10.56
N PRO A 79 -0.14 16.34 -11.69
CA PRO A 79 0.89 16.16 -12.72
C PRO A 79 2.31 16.48 -12.21
N ASP A 80 2.43 17.36 -11.22
CA ASP A 80 3.71 17.81 -10.67
C ASP A 80 4.12 17.11 -9.36
N GLY A 81 3.32 16.16 -8.88
CA GLY A 81 3.48 15.56 -7.57
C GLY A 81 2.39 15.95 -6.58
N ILE A 82 2.27 15.21 -5.49
CA ILE A 82 1.30 15.49 -4.42
C ILE A 82 1.99 16.33 -3.34
N ASP A 83 1.50 17.56 -3.18
CA ASP A 83 1.99 18.50 -2.17
C ASP A 83 1.66 18.02 -0.73
N ALA A 84 2.52 18.39 0.23
CA ALA A 84 2.35 18.01 1.63
C ALA A 84 1.00 18.46 2.21
N ALA A 85 0.48 19.63 1.82
CA ALA A 85 -0.81 20.15 2.27
C ALA A 85 -2.02 19.33 1.77
N ARG A 86 -1.79 18.37 0.85
CA ARG A 86 -2.80 17.41 0.38
C ARG A 86 -2.75 16.07 1.10
N ILE A 87 -1.71 15.84 1.91
CA ILE A 87 -1.57 14.62 2.70
C ILE A 87 -2.36 14.82 4.00
N PRO A 88 -3.36 13.96 4.30
CA PRO A 88 -4.13 14.10 5.54
C PRO A 88 -3.24 14.09 6.78
N GLY A 89 -3.33 15.16 7.59
CA GLY A 89 -2.59 15.28 8.86
C GLY A 89 -1.19 15.90 8.76
N TYR A 90 -0.81 16.44 7.59
CA TYR A 90 0.40 17.25 7.39
C TYR A 90 0.06 18.72 7.15
#